data_AF-A0A4U9HVU5-F1
#
_entry.id   AF-A0A4U9HVU5-F1
#
_cell.length_a   1.000
_cell.length_b   1.000
_cell.length_c   1.000
_cell.angle_alpha   90.00
_cell.angle_beta   90.00
_cell.angle_gamma   90.00
#
_symmetry.space_group_name_H-M   'P 1'
#
loop_
_entity.id
_entity.type
_entity.pdbx_description
1 polymer ?
#
loop_
_entity_poly.entity_id
_entity_poly.type
_entity_poly.pdbx_seq_one_letter_code
_entity_poly.pdbx_strand_id
1 'polypeptide(L)'
;MNLRHLCSPRLRGSLLLGSLLIAGTFNVHAAEEMLRKAVGKGAYEMAVSQQENALWVATTQSRKTDKGGVVYRLDPLTLEVTQAIHSDLKPFGATINNATQTLWFGNTTNSAVTAIDAKTGDVKGRLVLDERKRSETVKPLQPRELVADDTTNTVYITGIGKESVIWAVDGETLKLKETITGTGKFSTGLALDAQAKRLYTTNGDGELLTIDTATHKIIARKKLQDDGKEHFYLNLSLDVKGQRAFITDSKQPEVLVISLKDGSIISKVSAPESLAVLFNPARDEAYVTHREAGKVSVIDAKTYKVTKTLDTPTFPNSLALSADGKTLFVTVKQKSSRQQEATQPDDVIPHRAVRPVFPLPLGRGIPPKNWHDRLPLLILARSAASPDTGTVGTLC
;
A
#
# COMPACT_ATOMS: atom_id res chain seq x y z
N MET A 1 -81.08 29.27 -67.01
CA MET A 1 -79.68 29.73 -66.91
C MET A 1 -78.81 28.54 -66.50
N ASN A 2 -77.88 28.18 -67.39
CA ASN A 2 -76.70 27.30 -67.29
C ASN A 2 -76.52 26.37 -66.06
N LEU A 3 -76.62 25.04 -66.24
CA LEU A 3 -75.53 24.05 -66.52
C LEU A 3 -74.57 23.89 -65.32
N ARG A 4 -74.13 22.73 -64.82
CA ARG A 4 -74.32 21.28 -65.04
C ARG A 4 -73.62 20.56 -63.85
N HIS A 5 -74.14 19.37 -63.48
CA HIS A 5 -73.47 18.08 -63.15
C HIS A 5 -72.02 18.04 -62.61
N LEU A 6 -71.51 17.09 -61.82
CA LEU A 6 -71.94 15.85 -61.14
C LEU A 6 -70.68 15.33 -60.39
N CYS A 7 -70.86 14.35 -59.49
CA CYS A 7 -69.90 13.31 -59.07
C CYS A 7 -68.86 13.55 -57.95
N SER A 8 -69.17 12.89 -56.82
CA SER A 8 -68.33 12.22 -55.80
C SER A 8 -67.38 11.12 -56.35
N PRO A 9 -66.61 10.35 -55.54
CA PRO A 9 -65.79 10.62 -54.35
C PRO A 9 -64.40 9.90 -54.32
N ARG A 10 -63.64 10.12 -53.21
CA ARG A 10 -62.59 9.26 -52.56
C ARG A 10 -61.30 8.90 -53.33
N LEU A 11 -60.14 9.25 -52.75
CA LEU A 11 -59.05 8.28 -52.53
C LEU A 11 -58.07 8.73 -51.42
N ARG A 12 -57.59 7.73 -50.67
CA ARG A 12 -56.71 7.78 -49.51
C ARG A 12 -55.27 8.14 -49.89
N GLY A 13 -54.57 8.85 -49.01
CA GLY A 13 -53.12 9.00 -49.08
C GLY A 13 -52.55 9.23 -47.67
N SER A 14 -52.10 8.16 -47.04
CA SER A 14 -51.39 8.17 -45.76
C SER A 14 -49.97 8.73 -45.95
N LEU A 15 -49.58 9.74 -45.17
CA LEU A 15 -48.19 10.23 -45.09
C LEU A 15 -47.66 9.96 -43.68
N LEU A 16 -46.75 8.99 -43.60
CA LEU A 16 -45.96 8.63 -42.42
C LEU A 16 -44.96 9.76 -42.11
N LEU A 17 -45.09 10.40 -40.95
CA LEU A 17 -44.01 11.20 -40.37
C LEU A 17 -42.98 10.27 -39.74
N GLY A 18 -41.82 10.11 -40.39
CA GLY A 18 -40.64 9.48 -39.80
C GLY A 18 -40.02 10.40 -38.75
N SER A 19 -40.09 10.00 -37.49
CA SER A 19 -39.36 10.63 -36.38
C SER A 19 -37.93 10.08 -36.38
N LEU A 20 -36.95 10.91 -36.73
CA LEU A 20 -35.53 10.56 -36.64
C LEU A 20 -35.08 10.70 -35.17
N LEU A 21 -35.08 9.60 -34.42
CA LEU A 21 -34.43 9.51 -33.11
C LEU A 21 -32.92 9.39 -33.32
N ILE A 22 -32.19 10.49 -33.16
CA ILE A 22 -30.73 10.44 -33.00
C ILE A 22 -30.47 9.98 -31.57
N ALA A 23 -30.39 8.66 -31.37
CA ALA A 23 -29.82 8.08 -30.16
C ALA A 23 -28.29 8.26 -30.22
N GLY A 24 -27.82 9.43 -29.81
CA GLY A 24 -26.39 9.63 -29.53
C GLY A 24 -26.00 8.76 -28.34
N THR A 25 -25.32 7.65 -28.59
CA THR A 25 -24.61 6.92 -27.54
C THR A 25 -23.43 7.78 -27.10
N PHE A 26 -23.65 8.62 -26.09
CA PHE A 26 -22.55 9.18 -25.32
C PHE A 26 -21.87 8.02 -24.59
N ASN A 27 -20.83 7.46 -25.20
CA ASN A 27 -19.81 6.73 -24.46
C ASN A 27 -19.11 7.76 -23.56
N VAL A 28 -19.67 8.00 -22.38
CA VAL A 28 -18.96 8.67 -21.30
C VAL A 28 -17.90 7.67 -20.83
N HIS A 29 -16.76 7.64 -21.52
CA HIS A 29 -15.51 7.29 -20.87
C HIS A 29 -15.20 8.45 -19.92
N ALA A 30 -15.90 8.49 -18.79
CA ALA A 30 -15.37 9.17 -17.63
C ALA A 30 -14.15 8.34 -17.26
N ALA A 31 -12.97 8.76 -17.72
CA ALA A 31 -11.76 8.44 -17.00
C ALA A 31 -12.05 8.88 -15.56
N GLU A 32 -12.23 7.93 -14.64
CA GLU A 32 -12.26 8.25 -13.22
C GLU A 32 -11.01 9.07 -12.96
N GLU A 33 -11.20 10.38 -12.75
CA GLU A 33 -10.11 11.26 -12.41
C GLU A 33 -9.53 10.70 -11.11
N MET A 34 -8.36 10.08 -11.22
CA MET A 34 -7.71 9.43 -10.10
C MET A 34 -7.51 10.50 -9.04
N LEU A 35 -8.18 10.36 -7.90
CA LEU A 35 -8.09 11.31 -6.79
C LEU A 35 -6.61 11.60 -6.53
N ARG A 36 -6.23 12.87 -6.57
CA ARG A 36 -4.89 13.35 -6.25
C ARG A 36 -5.06 14.54 -5.35
N LYS A 37 -4.49 14.46 -4.15
CA LYS A 37 -4.64 15.50 -3.14
C LYS A 37 -3.28 16.01 -2.69
N ALA A 38 -3.09 17.31 -2.79
CA ALA A 38 -1.97 18.01 -2.18
C ALA A 38 -2.05 17.91 -0.66
N VAL A 39 -0.94 17.52 0.00
CA VAL A 39 -0.90 17.34 1.46
C VAL A 39 0.10 18.29 2.11
N GLY A 40 1.37 18.21 1.72
CA GLY A 40 2.43 18.98 2.35
C GLY A 40 3.77 18.79 1.66
N LYS A 41 4.73 19.68 1.90
CA LYS A 41 6.06 19.58 1.28
C LYS A 41 6.89 18.47 1.92
N GLY A 42 7.64 17.75 1.10
CA GLY A 42 8.57 16.73 1.57
C GLY A 42 7.86 15.49 2.10
N ALA A 43 6.85 14.96 1.39
CA ALA A 43 6.10 13.76 1.76
C ALA A 43 6.92 12.47 1.56
N TYR A 44 7.03 11.63 2.60
CA TYR A 44 7.76 10.37 2.58
C TYR A 44 6.82 9.18 2.82
N GLU A 45 7.08 8.38 3.85
CA GLU A 45 6.31 7.16 4.10
C GLU A 45 4.98 7.45 4.78
N MET A 46 4.15 6.43 4.76
CA MET A 46 2.79 6.46 5.25
C MET A 46 2.54 5.29 6.18
N ALA A 47 1.59 5.45 7.08
CA ALA A 47 1.06 4.37 7.90
C ALA A 47 -0.47 4.37 7.81
N VAL A 48 -1.10 3.20 7.83
CA VAL A 48 -2.56 3.05 7.75
C VAL A 48 -3.05 2.29 8.98
N SER A 49 -4.12 2.78 9.61
CA SER A 49 -4.84 2.04 10.65
C SER A 49 -6.28 1.82 10.24
N GLN A 50 -6.70 0.56 10.23
CA GLN A 50 -8.11 0.20 10.09
C GLN A 50 -8.92 0.64 11.31
N GLN A 51 -8.33 0.55 12.50
CA GLN A 51 -9.01 0.81 13.77
C GLN A 51 -9.38 2.29 13.91
N GLU A 52 -8.49 3.18 13.46
CA GLU A 52 -8.69 4.63 13.44
C GLU A 52 -9.30 5.14 12.14
N ASN A 53 -9.55 4.25 11.17
CA ASN A 53 -9.97 4.56 9.80
C ASN A 53 -9.19 5.75 9.21
N ALA A 54 -7.86 5.67 9.26
CA ALA A 54 -6.99 6.80 8.97
C ALA A 54 -5.69 6.39 8.26
N LEU A 55 -5.17 7.33 7.49
CA LEU A 55 -3.87 7.29 6.83
C LEU A 55 -3.01 8.41 7.43
N TRP A 56 -1.77 8.15 7.81
CA TRP A 56 -0.81 9.18 8.18
C TRP A 56 0.27 9.32 7.13
N VAL A 57 0.73 10.55 6.89
CA VAL A 57 1.80 10.88 5.96
C VAL A 57 2.89 11.64 6.72
N ALA A 58 4.12 11.13 6.68
CA ALA A 58 5.28 11.86 7.18
C ALA A 58 5.70 12.95 6.19
N THR A 59 5.73 14.22 6.63
CA THR A 59 6.22 15.33 5.82
C THR A 59 7.34 16.09 6.51
N THR A 60 8.42 16.32 5.78
CA THR A 60 9.59 17.03 6.30
C THR A 60 9.47 18.54 6.19
N GLN A 61 8.43 19.04 5.53
CA GLN A 61 8.27 20.45 5.16
C GLN A 61 9.47 20.97 4.35
N SER A 62 9.69 22.29 4.29
CA SER A 62 10.88 22.85 3.64
C SER A 62 12.15 22.39 4.36
N ARG A 63 13.21 22.14 3.59
CA ARG A 63 14.54 21.87 4.14
C ARG A 63 15.23 23.15 4.60
N LYS A 64 14.94 24.29 3.95
CA LYS A 64 15.57 25.60 4.23
C LYS A 64 14.86 26.38 5.34
N THR A 65 13.53 26.39 5.36
CA THR A 65 12.77 27.33 6.21
C THR A 65 12.17 26.68 7.45
N ASP A 66 11.82 25.39 7.41
CA ASP A 66 11.14 24.72 8.51
C ASP A 66 12.12 24.00 9.43
N LYS A 67 12.03 24.28 10.74
CA LYS A 67 12.62 23.47 11.80
C LYS A 67 11.59 22.44 12.24
N GLY A 68 11.92 21.16 12.15
CA GLY A 68 10.95 20.08 12.34
C GLY A 68 10.10 19.81 11.11
N GLY A 69 9.06 19.00 11.27
CA GLY A 69 8.15 18.58 10.20
C GLY A 69 6.73 18.37 10.73
N VAL A 70 5.88 17.79 9.89
CA VAL A 70 4.47 17.54 10.22
C VAL A 70 4.13 16.09 9.87
N VAL A 71 3.33 15.44 10.71
CA VAL A 71 2.63 14.21 10.35
C VAL A 71 1.19 14.57 10.11
N TYR A 72 0.70 14.38 8.88
CA TYR A 72 -0.70 14.65 8.55
C TYR A 72 -1.52 13.37 8.69
N ARG A 73 -2.61 13.42 9.49
CA ARG A 73 -3.68 12.43 9.48
C ARG A 73 -4.65 12.80 8.37
N LEU A 74 -4.95 11.84 7.52
CA LEU A 74 -5.82 11.98 6.36
C LEU A 74 -7.01 11.03 6.49
N ASP A 75 -8.17 11.48 6.01
CA ASP A 75 -9.29 10.60 5.71
C ASP A 75 -8.91 9.68 4.52
N PRO A 76 -9.01 8.35 4.65
CA PRO A 76 -8.51 7.42 3.63
C PRO A 76 -9.39 7.37 2.37
N LEU A 77 -10.61 7.94 2.42
CA LEU A 77 -11.52 7.98 1.27
C LEU A 77 -11.27 9.22 0.41
N THR A 78 -11.13 10.38 1.06
CA THR A 78 -11.09 11.72 0.45
C THR A 78 -9.70 12.35 0.42
N LEU A 79 -8.79 11.83 1.24
CA LEU A 79 -7.45 12.38 1.52
C LEU A 79 -7.46 13.79 2.14
N GLU A 80 -8.60 14.26 2.64
CA GLU A 80 -8.64 15.51 3.40
C GLU A 80 -7.86 15.37 4.70
N VAL A 81 -7.13 16.43 5.06
CA VAL A 81 -6.39 16.51 6.31
C VAL A 81 -7.38 16.63 7.47
N THR A 82 -7.38 15.65 8.37
CA THR A 82 -8.20 15.65 9.58
C THR A 82 -7.42 16.08 10.82
N GLN A 83 -6.08 15.97 10.79
CA GLN A 83 -5.20 16.45 11.85
C GLN A 83 -3.81 16.76 11.28
N ALA A 84 -3.16 17.81 11.80
CA ALA A 84 -1.76 18.12 11.55
C ALA A 84 -0.98 18.02 12.86
N ILE A 85 -0.07 17.05 12.95
CA ILE A 85 0.73 16.79 14.16
C ILE A 85 2.12 17.37 13.94
N HIS A 86 2.42 18.48 14.62
CA HIS A 86 3.73 19.12 14.51
C HIS A 86 4.79 18.34 15.29
N SER A 87 5.94 18.09 14.66
CA SER A 87 7.08 17.41 15.27
C SER A 87 8.32 18.29 15.18
N ASP A 88 9.05 18.41 16.29
CA ASP A 88 10.32 19.15 16.36
C ASP A 88 11.43 18.52 15.49
N LEU A 89 11.37 17.20 15.27
CA LEU A 89 12.21 16.45 14.35
C LEU A 89 11.42 16.10 13.09
N LYS A 90 12.07 16.24 11.94
CA LYS A 90 11.48 15.90 10.64
C LYS A 90 11.21 14.39 10.56
N PRO A 91 9.95 13.95 10.32
CA PRO A 91 9.64 12.54 10.10
C PRO A 91 9.90 12.15 8.63
N PHE A 92 10.41 10.94 8.40
CA PHE A 92 10.72 10.40 7.07
C PHE A 92 10.11 9.02 6.88
N GLY A 93 10.77 7.98 7.43
CA GLY A 93 10.25 6.63 7.44
C GLY A 93 9.07 6.50 8.39
N ALA A 94 8.13 5.60 8.11
CA ALA A 94 6.90 5.45 8.88
C ALA A 94 6.47 4.00 8.98
N THR A 95 6.05 3.59 10.17
CA THR A 95 5.35 2.31 10.40
C THR A 95 4.35 2.48 11.53
N ILE A 96 3.50 1.48 11.75
CA ILE A 96 2.54 1.46 12.84
C ILE A 96 2.62 0.11 13.55
N ASN A 97 2.58 0.15 14.88
CA ASN A 97 2.25 -1.04 15.66
C ASN A 97 0.72 -1.09 15.80
N ASN A 98 0.06 -2.09 15.19
CA ASN A 98 -1.40 -2.16 15.18
C ASN A 98 -1.97 -2.61 16.53
N ALA A 99 -1.20 -3.36 17.33
CA ALA A 99 -1.65 -3.82 18.64
C ALA A 99 -1.69 -2.67 19.66
N THR A 100 -0.71 -1.77 19.61
CA THR A 100 -0.61 -0.62 20.52
C THR A 100 -1.16 0.68 19.93
N GLN A 101 -1.58 0.68 18.66
CA GLN A 101 -1.96 1.87 17.89
C GLN A 101 -0.94 3.02 18.04
N THR A 102 0.34 2.67 17.99
CA THR A 102 1.44 3.64 18.06
C THR A 102 2.11 3.75 16.69
N LEU A 103 2.16 4.97 16.16
CA LEU A 103 2.90 5.33 14.96
C LEU A 103 4.38 5.51 15.31
N TRP A 104 5.26 5.06 14.42
CA TRP A 104 6.70 5.16 14.58
C TRP A 104 7.32 5.83 13.36
N PHE A 105 8.07 6.90 13.58
CA PHE A 105 8.67 7.69 12.52
C PHE A 105 10.18 7.79 12.65
N GLY A 106 10.89 7.45 11.57
CA GLY A 106 12.33 7.66 11.46
C GLY A 106 12.65 9.14 11.26
N ASN A 107 13.50 9.71 12.12
CA ASN A 107 14.01 11.05 11.99
C ASN A 107 15.39 11.04 11.34
N THR A 108 15.43 10.76 10.03
CA THR A 108 16.66 10.50 9.26
C THR A 108 17.74 11.56 9.47
N THR A 109 17.38 12.84 9.48
CA THR A 109 18.36 13.95 9.63
C THR A 109 18.86 14.17 11.04
N ASN A 110 18.32 13.45 12.02
CA ASN A 110 18.58 13.61 13.45
C ASN A 110 18.99 12.31 14.12
N SER A 111 19.19 11.24 13.34
CA SER A 111 19.59 9.92 13.84
C SER A 111 18.73 9.44 15.01
N ALA A 112 17.41 9.63 14.91
CA ALA A 112 16.47 9.37 15.99
C ALA A 112 15.18 8.72 15.49
N VAL A 113 14.35 8.23 16.41
CA VAL A 113 12.99 7.75 16.14
C VAL A 113 11.99 8.46 17.04
N THR A 114 10.80 8.75 16.53
CA THR A 114 9.67 9.35 17.25
C THR A 114 8.51 8.37 17.32
N ALA A 115 7.87 8.25 18.49
CA ALA A 115 6.61 7.53 18.65
C ALA A 115 5.46 8.52 18.87
N ILE A 116 4.32 8.26 18.22
CA ILE A 116 3.11 9.09 18.28
C ILE A 116 1.91 8.19 18.52
N ASP A 117 1.02 8.55 19.45
CA ASP A 117 -0.25 7.87 19.65
C ASP A 117 -1.15 8.08 18.42
N ALA A 118 -1.60 7.00 17.77
CA ALA A 118 -2.38 7.12 16.53
C ALA A 118 -3.77 7.73 16.79
N LYS A 119 -4.35 7.49 17.96
CA LYS A 119 -5.70 7.94 18.29
C LYS A 119 -5.74 9.44 18.59
N THR A 120 -4.83 9.92 19.44
CA THR A 120 -4.81 11.32 19.88
C THR A 120 -3.90 12.20 19.03
N GLY A 121 -2.86 11.64 18.42
CA GLY A 121 -1.80 12.39 17.74
C GLY A 121 -0.73 12.92 18.70
N ASP A 122 -0.74 12.53 19.97
CA ASP A 122 0.24 12.99 20.95
C ASP A 122 1.61 12.33 20.73
N VAL A 123 2.66 13.13 20.77
CA VAL A 123 4.03 12.61 20.73
C VAL A 123 4.35 11.93 22.07
N LYS A 124 4.46 10.59 22.04
CA LYS A 124 4.76 9.77 23.23
C LYS A 124 6.21 9.92 23.68
N GLY A 125 7.11 10.20 22.74
CA GLY A 125 8.51 10.44 23.03
C GLY A 125 9.41 10.13 21.84
N ARG A 126 10.73 10.24 22.08
CA ARG A 126 11.77 10.05 21.07
C ARG A 126 12.97 9.34 21.64
N LEU A 127 13.71 8.67 20.78
CA LEU A 127 14.99 8.04 21.09
C LEU A 127 16.03 8.45 20.04
N VAL A 128 17.16 9.00 20.50
CA VAL A 128 18.34 9.19 19.65
C VAL A 128 19.04 7.84 19.49
N LEU A 129 19.19 7.39 18.25
CA LEU A 129 19.74 6.10 17.87
C LEU A 129 21.27 6.16 17.66
N ASP A 130 21.77 7.35 17.30
CA ASP A 130 23.20 7.61 17.15
C ASP A 130 23.51 9.05 17.60
N GLU A 131 24.16 9.17 18.76
CA GLU A 131 24.49 10.46 19.37
C GLU A 131 25.75 11.11 18.79
N ARG A 132 26.47 10.41 17.90
CA ARG A 132 27.72 10.94 17.34
C ARG A 132 27.45 12.26 16.61
N LYS A 133 28.36 13.21 16.77
CA LYS A 133 28.29 14.48 16.03
C LYS A 133 28.97 14.31 14.68
N ARG A 134 28.32 14.82 13.63
CA ARG A 134 28.89 14.81 12.28
C ARG A 134 30.17 15.64 12.23
N SER A 135 31.22 15.06 11.67
CA SER A 135 32.49 15.72 11.34
C SER A 135 32.95 15.28 9.94
N GLU A 136 34.16 15.64 9.53
CA GLU A 136 34.76 15.19 8.28
C GLU A 136 34.99 13.66 8.26
N THR A 137 35.34 13.10 9.41
CA THR A 137 35.68 11.67 9.58
C THR A 137 34.54 10.85 10.19
N VAL A 138 33.60 11.49 10.88
CA VAL A 138 32.46 10.83 11.54
C VAL A 138 31.16 11.19 10.83
N LYS A 139 30.48 10.16 10.33
CA LYS A 139 29.12 10.27 9.79
C LYS A 139 28.20 9.39 10.62
N PRO A 140 27.32 9.98 11.45
CA PRO A 140 26.32 9.23 12.21
C PRO A 140 25.43 8.42 11.27
N LEU A 141 25.03 7.22 11.71
CA LEU A 141 24.09 6.39 10.98
C LEU A 141 22.72 7.06 11.03
N GLN A 142 21.96 6.92 9.95
CA GLN A 142 20.66 7.56 9.82
C GLN A 142 19.57 6.49 9.70
N PRO A 143 18.43 6.64 10.40
CA PRO A 143 17.32 5.71 10.24
C PRO A 143 16.72 5.84 8.84
N ARG A 144 16.41 4.69 8.24
CA ARG A 144 15.77 4.60 6.93
C ARG A 144 14.38 3.96 7.01
N GLU A 145 14.30 2.64 6.94
CA GLU A 145 13.03 1.90 6.99
C GLU A 145 12.75 1.46 8.45
N LEU A 146 11.48 1.33 8.80
CA LEU A 146 11.01 0.90 10.12
C LEU A 146 9.97 -0.21 9.97
N VAL A 147 10.03 -1.22 10.82
CA VAL A 147 8.97 -2.24 10.94
C VAL A 147 8.69 -2.52 12.41
N ALA A 148 7.41 -2.57 12.79
CA ALA A 148 6.99 -2.94 14.13
C ALA A 148 6.57 -4.41 14.18
N ASP A 149 7.00 -5.11 15.22
CA ASP A 149 6.46 -6.40 15.63
C ASP A 149 5.31 -6.17 16.61
N ASP A 150 4.08 -6.30 16.11
CA ASP A 150 2.85 -6.16 16.89
C ASP A 150 2.76 -7.15 18.06
N THR A 151 3.46 -8.29 17.97
CA THR A 151 3.38 -9.36 18.98
C THR A 151 4.35 -9.15 20.16
N THR A 152 5.48 -8.49 19.91
CA THR A 152 6.52 -8.26 20.92
C THR A 152 6.69 -6.79 21.31
N ASN A 153 5.89 -5.90 20.72
CA ASN A 153 6.04 -4.45 20.83
C ASN A 153 7.50 -4.00 20.62
N THR A 154 8.17 -4.57 19.62
CA THR A 154 9.55 -4.22 19.26
C THR A 154 9.56 -3.53 17.90
N VAL A 155 10.34 -2.47 17.74
CA VAL A 155 10.49 -1.73 16.48
C VAL A 155 11.90 -1.91 15.95
N TYR A 156 12.01 -2.44 14.74
CA TYR A 156 13.28 -2.61 14.04
C TYR A 156 13.48 -1.45 13.07
N ILE A 157 14.69 -0.89 13.03
CA ILE A 157 15.01 0.33 12.28
C ILE A 157 16.35 0.15 11.59
N THR A 158 16.41 0.30 10.26
CA THR A 158 17.70 0.26 9.55
C THR A 158 18.48 1.56 9.76
N GLY A 159 19.72 1.44 10.23
CA GLY A 159 20.68 2.52 10.39
C GLY A 159 21.74 2.51 9.30
N ILE A 160 21.60 3.37 8.31
CA ILE A 160 22.39 3.28 7.08
C ILE A 160 23.72 4.03 7.15
N GLY A 161 24.76 3.42 6.59
CA GLY A 161 26.10 4.02 6.46
C GLY A 161 27.03 3.14 5.63
N LYS A 162 28.34 3.40 5.72
CA LYS A 162 29.35 2.49 5.14
C LYS A 162 29.29 1.10 5.78
N GLU A 163 29.11 1.09 7.10
CA GLU A 163 28.83 -0.10 7.89
C GLU A 163 27.46 0.11 8.55
N SER A 164 26.42 -0.51 8.00
CA SER A 164 25.05 -0.32 8.46
C SER A 164 24.73 -1.23 9.64
N VAL A 165 23.68 -0.87 10.38
CA VAL A 165 23.14 -1.64 11.51
C VAL A 165 21.62 -1.74 11.41
N ILE A 166 21.03 -2.59 12.25
CA ILE A 166 19.59 -2.51 12.58
C ILE A 166 19.47 -2.27 14.09
N TRP A 167 18.78 -1.22 14.48
CA TRP A 167 18.41 -0.97 15.87
C TRP A 167 17.12 -1.69 16.21
N ALA A 168 17.09 -2.41 17.33
CA ALA A 168 15.87 -2.97 17.92
C ALA A 168 15.47 -2.12 19.12
N VAL A 169 14.32 -1.45 19.03
CA VAL A 169 13.80 -0.52 20.04
C VAL A 169 12.62 -1.16 20.76
N ASP A 170 12.61 -1.05 22.08
CA ASP A 170 11.48 -1.42 22.92
C ASP A 170 10.35 -0.40 22.75
N GLY A 171 9.22 -0.85 22.24
CA GLY A 171 8.09 0.01 21.90
C GLY A 171 7.32 0.54 23.10
N GLU A 172 7.45 -0.10 24.26
CA GLU A 172 6.82 0.34 25.51
C GLU A 172 7.66 1.44 26.17
N THR A 173 8.95 1.19 26.29
CA THR A 173 9.86 2.05 27.07
C THR A 173 10.61 3.09 26.26
N LEU A 174 10.53 3.05 24.92
CA LEU A 174 11.30 3.90 24.00
C LEU A 174 12.82 3.81 24.22
N LYS A 175 13.32 2.60 24.51
CA LYS A 175 14.74 2.34 24.76
C LYS A 175 15.31 1.37 23.74
N LEU A 176 16.59 1.57 23.41
CA LEU A 176 17.33 0.64 22.58
C LEU A 176 17.53 -0.68 23.33
N LYS A 177 17.05 -1.79 22.75
CA LYS A 177 17.26 -3.15 23.28
C LYS A 177 18.57 -3.74 22.79
N GLU A 178 18.83 -3.58 21.50
CA GLU A 178 19.95 -4.23 20.82
C GLU A 178 20.33 -3.47 19.54
N THR A 179 21.60 -3.62 19.12
CA THR A 179 22.08 -3.15 17.81
C THR A 179 22.66 -4.32 17.02
N ILE A 180 21.98 -4.72 15.96
CA ILE A 180 22.43 -5.76 15.04
C ILE A 180 23.45 -5.14 14.08
N THR A 181 24.73 -5.42 14.30
CA THR A 181 25.83 -4.89 13.48
C THR A 181 26.17 -5.76 12.28
N GLY A 182 26.95 -5.21 11.34
CA GLY A 182 27.46 -5.99 10.20
C GLY A 182 26.37 -6.32 9.18
N THR A 183 25.51 -5.35 8.87
CA THR A 183 24.48 -5.50 7.83
C THR A 183 24.95 -5.05 6.44
N GLY A 184 26.22 -4.64 6.32
CA GLY A 184 26.85 -4.25 5.07
C GLY A 184 26.65 -2.78 4.71
N LYS A 185 27.05 -2.44 3.49
CA LYS A 185 27.03 -1.07 2.99
C LYS A 185 25.60 -0.65 2.65
N PHE A 186 25.16 0.45 3.24
CA PHE A 186 23.84 1.04 2.98
C PHE A 186 22.70 0.00 3.02
N SER A 187 22.58 -0.74 4.13
CA SER A 187 21.49 -1.70 4.36
C SER A 187 20.18 -0.97 4.61
N THR A 188 19.44 -0.67 3.54
CA THR A 188 18.23 0.15 3.59
C THR A 188 17.00 -0.69 3.84
N GLY A 189 16.77 -1.72 3.03
CA GLY A 189 15.51 -2.45 3.01
C GLY A 189 15.28 -3.21 4.31
N LEU A 190 14.03 -3.25 4.79
CA LEU A 190 13.67 -3.93 6.02
C LEU A 190 12.29 -4.57 5.90
N ALA A 191 12.16 -5.84 6.25
CA ALA A 191 10.86 -6.50 6.33
C ALA A 191 10.83 -7.60 7.39
N LEU A 192 9.68 -7.77 8.04
CA LEU A 192 9.49 -8.65 9.19
C LEU A 192 8.46 -9.74 8.90
N ASP A 193 8.82 -10.98 9.21
CA ASP A 193 7.90 -12.10 9.44
C ASP A 193 7.90 -12.40 10.95
N ALA A 194 6.95 -11.78 11.66
CA ALA A 194 6.84 -11.90 13.11
C ALA A 194 6.53 -13.33 13.56
N GLN A 195 5.70 -14.07 12.79
CA GLN A 195 5.32 -15.43 13.14
C GLN A 195 6.51 -16.39 13.06
N ALA A 196 7.32 -16.28 12.02
CA ALA A 196 8.55 -17.08 11.87
C ALA A 196 9.72 -16.53 12.70
N LYS A 197 9.55 -15.39 13.38
CA LYS A 197 10.62 -14.67 14.09
C LYS A 197 11.80 -14.35 13.16
N ARG A 198 11.51 -13.92 11.93
CA ARG A 198 12.51 -13.58 10.91
C ARG A 198 12.43 -12.12 10.51
N LEU A 199 13.57 -11.45 10.53
CA LEU A 199 13.75 -10.12 9.98
C LEU A 199 14.67 -10.23 8.77
N TYR A 200 14.35 -9.52 7.70
CA TYR A 200 15.10 -9.53 6.46
C TYR A 200 15.56 -8.12 6.14
N THR A 201 16.79 -7.99 5.66
CA THR A 201 17.33 -6.71 5.18
C THR A 201 18.10 -6.90 3.88
N THR A 202 18.08 -5.86 3.05
CA THR A 202 18.81 -5.79 1.78
C THR A 202 19.68 -4.56 1.74
N ASN A 203 20.79 -4.64 1.00
CA ASN A 203 21.83 -3.62 1.06
C ASN A 203 22.44 -3.30 -0.31
N GLY A 204 23.41 -2.38 -0.27
CA GLY A 204 24.17 -1.96 -1.45
C GLY A 204 25.41 -2.74 -1.77
N ASP A 205 25.59 -3.89 -1.14
CA ASP A 205 26.54 -4.91 -1.57
C ASP A 205 25.84 -6.00 -2.39
N GLY A 206 24.54 -5.82 -2.72
CA GLY A 206 23.75 -6.78 -3.46
C GLY A 206 23.39 -8.01 -2.64
N GLU A 207 23.27 -7.86 -1.31
CA GLU A 207 22.99 -8.96 -0.39
C GLU A 207 21.53 -8.97 0.11
N LEU A 208 21.04 -10.18 0.42
CA LEU A 208 19.92 -10.44 1.32
C LEU A 208 20.47 -11.05 2.61
N LEU A 209 20.11 -10.45 3.74
CA LEU A 209 20.42 -10.97 5.07
C LEU A 209 19.13 -11.43 5.75
N THR A 210 19.22 -12.57 6.44
CA THR A 210 18.14 -13.08 7.31
C THR A 210 18.63 -13.04 8.74
N ILE A 211 17.83 -12.46 9.62
CA ILE A 211 18.09 -12.27 11.04
C ILE A 211 17.03 -13.03 11.84
N ASP A 212 17.47 -13.73 12.88
CA ASP A 212 16.58 -14.30 13.88
C ASP A 212 16.22 -13.24 14.92
N THR A 213 14.93 -12.93 15.06
CA THR A 213 14.45 -11.86 15.97
C THR A 213 14.44 -12.25 17.44
N ALA A 214 14.52 -13.55 17.77
CA ALA A 214 14.61 -13.99 19.16
C ALA A 214 16.01 -13.77 19.73
N THR A 215 17.03 -13.91 18.89
CA THR A 215 18.45 -13.81 19.27
C THR A 215 19.15 -12.57 18.74
N HIS A 216 18.51 -11.82 17.83
CA HIS A 216 19.08 -10.68 17.11
C HIS A 216 20.39 -11.00 16.36
N LYS A 217 20.52 -12.23 15.86
CA LYS A 217 21.69 -12.69 15.11
C LYS A 217 21.39 -12.81 13.63
N ILE A 218 22.34 -12.39 12.79
CA ILE A 218 22.33 -12.72 11.37
C ILE A 218 22.55 -14.23 11.24
N ILE A 219 21.58 -14.94 10.69
CA ILE A 219 21.60 -16.41 10.53
C ILE A 219 21.85 -16.85 9.08
N ALA A 220 21.65 -15.95 8.12
CA ALA A 220 22.01 -16.17 6.72
C ALA A 220 22.35 -14.85 6.03
N ARG A 221 23.24 -14.93 5.05
CA ARG A 221 23.65 -13.82 4.18
C ARG A 221 23.94 -14.38 2.80
N LYS A 222 23.43 -13.72 1.76
CA LYS A 222 23.61 -14.17 0.37
C LYS A 222 23.70 -12.98 -0.57
N LYS A 223 24.76 -12.94 -1.38
CA LYS A 223 24.80 -12.10 -2.59
C LYS A 223 23.81 -12.69 -3.60
N LEU A 224 22.74 -11.95 -3.95
CA LEU A 224 21.63 -12.52 -4.72
C LEU A 224 22.02 -12.78 -6.19
N GLN A 225 22.91 -11.95 -6.74
CA GLN A 225 23.34 -12.01 -8.13
C GLN A 225 24.86 -11.87 -8.23
N ASP A 226 25.45 -12.62 -9.16
CA ASP A 226 26.89 -12.56 -9.46
C ASP A 226 27.10 -12.42 -10.98
N ASP A 227 26.47 -11.40 -11.55
CA ASP A 227 26.51 -11.11 -12.99
C ASP A 227 27.51 -9.99 -13.35
N GLY A 228 28.33 -9.57 -12.38
CA GLY A 228 29.33 -8.50 -12.54
C GLY A 228 28.78 -7.08 -12.51
N LYS A 229 27.47 -6.88 -12.27
CA LYS A 229 26.86 -5.55 -12.18
C LYS A 229 26.74 -5.06 -10.75
N GLU A 230 26.66 -3.73 -10.60
CA GLU A 230 26.28 -3.12 -9.33
C GLU A 230 24.76 -3.27 -9.12
N HIS A 231 24.38 -3.77 -7.95
CA HIS A 231 23.00 -3.87 -7.49
C HIS A 231 22.83 -3.08 -6.19
N PHE A 232 21.79 -2.26 -6.11
CA PHE A 232 21.44 -1.53 -4.88
C PHE A 232 20.01 -1.89 -4.47
N TYR A 233 19.89 -2.92 -3.63
CA TYR A 233 18.59 -3.46 -3.24
C TYR A 233 17.93 -2.60 -2.16
N LEU A 234 17.16 -1.62 -2.62
CA LEU A 234 16.65 -0.54 -1.79
C LEU A 234 15.61 -0.99 -0.77
N ASN A 235 14.64 -1.79 -1.19
CA ASN A 235 13.51 -2.23 -0.37
C ASN A 235 13.10 -3.66 -0.71
N LEU A 236 12.40 -4.28 0.24
CA LEU A 236 11.78 -5.58 0.07
C LEU A 236 10.40 -5.64 0.72
N SER A 237 9.51 -6.45 0.14
CA SER A 237 8.20 -6.78 0.72
C SER A 237 7.97 -8.27 0.68
N LEU A 238 7.46 -8.82 1.78
CA LEU A 238 7.27 -10.26 1.96
C LEU A 238 5.90 -10.72 1.48
N ASP A 239 5.87 -11.87 0.83
CA ASP A 239 4.72 -12.77 0.80
C ASP A 239 5.04 -13.97 1.71
N VAL A 240 4.72 -13.82 2.99
CA VAL A 240 5.01 -14.83 4.03
C VAL A 240 4.34 -16.15 3.70
N LYS A 241 3.09 -16.13 3.23
CA LYS A 241 2.33 -17.35 2.90
C LYS A 241 2.93 -18.07 1.69
N GLY A 242 3.33 -17.31 0.66
CA GLY A 242 4.02 -17.83 -0.51
C GLY A 242 5.50 -18.15 -0.29
N GLN A 243 6.06 -17.83 0.89
CA GLN A 243 7.48 -18.00 1.23
C GLN A 243 8.42 -17.35 0.21
N ARG A 244 8.09 -16.12 -0.19
CA ARG A 244 8.86 -15.34 -1.16
C ARG A 244 8.92 -13.86 -0.77
N ALA A 245 9.84 -13.13 -1.38
CA ALA A 245 9.92 -11.68 -1.27
C ALA A 245 10.12 -11.02 -2.62
N PHE A 246 9.62 -9.80 -2.75
CA PHE A 246 9.86 -8.90 -3.86
C PHE A 246 10.90 -7.88 -3.44
N ILE A 247 11.93 -7.66 -4.25
CA ILE A 247 13.07 -6.79 -3.93
C ILE A 247 13.27 -5.79 -5.07
N THR A 248 13.32 -4.50 -4.72
CA THR A 248 13.60 -3.43 -5.69
C THR A 248 15.09 -3.26 -5.91
N ASP A 249 15.47 -2.81 -7.10
CA ASP A 249 16.84 -2.42 -7.44
C ASP A 249 16.86 -1.00 -8.00
N SER A 250 17.72 -0.16 -7.44
CA SER A 250 17.90 1.23 -7.86
C SER A 250 18.96 1.40 -8.97
N LYS A 251 19.61 0.31 -9.38
CA LYS A 251 20.72 0.31 -10.34
C LYS A 251 20.42 -0.49 -11.60
N GLN A 252 19.43 -1.38 -11.53
CA GLN A 252 19.05 -2.26 -12.62
C GLN A 252 17.55 -2.15 -12.92
N PRO A 253 17.14 -2.24 -14.20
CA PRO A 253 15.74 -2.22 -14.61
C PRO A 253 15.08 -3.60 -14.40
N GLU A 254 15.09 -4.06 -13.15
CA GLU A 254 14.42 -5.29 -12.73
C GLU A 254 13.93 -5.23 -11.29
N VAL A 255 12.92 -6.04 -10.99
CA VAL A 255 12.48 -6.37 -9.62
C VAL A 255 12.71 -7.85 -9.42
N LEU A 256 13.41 -8.23 -8.36
CA LEU A 256 13.63 -9.63 -8.05
C LEU A 256 12.46 -10.21 -7.28
N VAL A 257 12.12 -11.45 -7.59
CA VAL A 257 11.31 -12.31 -6.72
C VAL A 257 12.21 -13.43 -6.23
N ILE A 258 12.33 -13.57 -4.91
CA ILE A 258 13.21 -14.56 -4.28
C ILE A 258 12.44 -15.48 -3.33
N SER A 259 12.98 -16.68 -3.10
CA SER A 259 12.52 -17.62 -2.08
C SER A 259 13.03 -17.22 -0.70
N LEU A 260 12.14 -17.16 0.30
CA LEU A 260 12.53 -16.87 1.68
C LEU A 260 13.25 -18.03 2.38
N LYS A 261 13.21 -19.23 1.79
CA LYS A 261 13.85 -20.43 2.35
C LYS A 261 15.36 -20.39 2.24
N ASP A 262 15.87 -19.88 1.12
CA ASP A 262 17.28 -20.00 0.72
C ASP A 262 17.81 -18.80 -0.09
N GLY A 263 16.99 -17.77 -0.28
CA GLY A 263 17.32 -16.60 -1.09
C GLY A 263 17.55 -16.92 -2.57
N SER A 264 17.05 -18.04 -3.10
CA SER A 264 17.13 -18.33 -4.54
C SER A 264 16.22 -17.39 -5.34
N ILE A 265 16.66 -16.97 -6.52
CA ILE A 265 15.85 -16.13 -7.41
C ILE A 265 14.79 -17.00 -8.08
N ILE A 266 13.53 -16.69 -7.85
CA ILE A 266 12.37 -17.30 -8.49
C ILE A 266 12.12 -16.65 -9.86
N SER A 267 12.21 -15.31 -9.92
CA SER A 267 11.97 -14.56 -11.15
C SER A 267 12.69 -13.21 -11.13
N LYS A 268 12.97 -12.68 -12.33
CA LYS A 268 13.44 -11.31 -12.56
C LYS A 268 12.39 -10.60 -13.41
N VAL A 269 11.65 -9.70 -12.80
CA VAL A 269 10.55 -8.99 -13.46
C VAL A 269 11.11 -7.74 -14.12
N SER A 270 11.02 -7.63 -15.44
CA SER A 270 11.44 -6.41 -16.14
C SER A 270 10.53 -5.24 -15.78
N ALA A 271 11.14 -4.19 -15.23
CA ALA A 271 10.48 -2.94 -14.85
C ALA A 271 11.56 -1.84 -14.79
N PRO A 272 11.23 -0.54 -14.81
CA PRO A 272 12.24 0.50 -14.60
C PRO A 272 12.95 0.36 -13.24
N GLU A 273 14.07 1.07 -13.06
CA GLU A 273 14.70 1.22 -11.74
C GLU A 273 13.66 1.57 -10.67
N SER A 274 13.78 0.94 -9.52
CA SER A 274 12.71 0.87 -8.53
C SER A 274 13.15 1.36 -7.15
N LEU A 275 12.19 1.89 -6.41
CA LEU A 275 12.41 2.48 -5.07
C LEU A 275 11.69 1.67 -4.00
N ALA A 276 10.37 1.81 -3.90
CA ALA A 276 9.55 1.12 -2.90
C ALA A 276 8.82 -0.06 -3.54
N VAL A 277 8.56 -1.09 -2.74
CA VAL A 277 7.75 -2.26 -3.12
C VAL A 277 6.80 -2.61 -2.00
N LEU A 278 5.59 -3.01 -2.34
CA LEU A 278 4.58 -3.45 -1.39
C LEU A 278 3.75 -4.59 -1.98
N PHE A 279 3.79 -5.75 -1.32
CA PHE A 279 3.01 -6.92 -1.70
C PHE A 279 1.59 -6.84 -1.11
N ASN A 280 0.60 -7.18 -1.92
CA ASN A 280 -0.80 -7.23 -1.54
C ASN A 280 -1.31 -8.68 -1.52
N PRO A 281 -1.39 -9.33 -0.35
CA PRO A 281 -1.85 -10.71 -0.25
C PRO A 281 -3.32 -10.90 -0.65
N ALA A 282 -4.16 -9.85 -0.56
CA ALA A 282 -5.57 -9.93 -0.93
C ALA A 282 -5.80 -10.06 -2.45
N ARG A 283 -4.80 -9.66 -3.24
CA ARG A 283 -4.87 -9.60 -4.71
C ARG A 283 -3.76 -10.40 -5.40
N ASP A 284 -2.84 -10.98 -4.64
CA ASP A 284 -1.66 -11.70 -5.14
C ASP A 284 -0.89 -10.87 -6.19
N GLU A 285 -0.63 -9.61 -5.86
CA GLU A 285 0.09 -8.66 -6.71
C GLU A 285 1.04 -7.80 -5.87
N ALA A 286 2.13 -7.31 -6.48
CA ALA A 286 3.06 -6.38 -5.87
C ALA A 286 3.04 -5.03 -6.59
N TYR A 287 3.08 -3.94 -5.84
CA TYR A 287 3.19 -2.59 -6.37
C TYR A 287 4.61 -2.08 -6.22
N VAL A 288 5.13 -1.39 -7.23
CA VAL A 288 6.52 -0.91 -7.25
C VAL A 288 6.59 0.53 -7.75
N THR A 289 7.22 1.42 -6.98
CA THR A 289 7.44 2.81 -7.41
C THR A 289 8.69 2.94 -8.27
N HIS A 290 8.56 3.68 -9.37
CA HIS A 290 9.65 4.05 -10.27
C HIS A 290 9.80 5.56 -10.24
N ARG A 291 10.65 6.03 -9.33
CA ARG A 291 10.76 7.44 -8.98
C ARG A 291 11.04 8.31 -10.20
N GLU A 292 12.11 8.05 -10.93
CA GLU A 292 12.51 8.87 -12.08
C GLU A 292 11.57 8.71 -13.28
N ALA A 293 10.89 7.57 -13.40
CA ALA A 293 9.93 7.32 -14.46
C ALA A 293 8.55 7.94 -14.22
N GLY A 294 8.27 8.43 -13.00
CA GLY A 294 6.96 8.99 -12.64
C GLY A 294 5.82 7.96 -12.67
N LYS A 295 6.12 6.68 -12.38
CA LYS A 295 5.20 5.55 -12.58
C LYS A 295 5.17 4.59 -11.39
N VAL A 296 4.08 3.84 -11.27
CA VAL A 296 3.96 2.67 -10.38
C VAL A 296 3.60 1.44 -11.20
N SER A 297 4.37 0.37 -11.10
CA SER A 297 4.03 -0.92 -11.73
C SER A 297 3.18 -1.77 -10.80
N VAL A 298 2.23 -2.51 -11.38
CA VAL A 298 1.49 -3.60 -10.73
C VAL A 298 2.01 -4.90 -11.32
N ILE A 299 2.62 -5.74 -10.48
CA ILE A 299 3.20 -7.02 -10.85
C ILE A 299 2.25 -8.12 -10.38
N ASP A 300 1.72 -8.91 -11.31
CA ASP A 300 0.98 -10.12 -10.95
C ASP A 300 1.96 -11.14 -10.37
N ALA A 301 1.68 -11.56 -9.14
CA ALA A 301 2.62 -12.38 -8.40
C ALA A 301 2.58 -13.84 -8.85
N LYS A 302 1.56 -14.30 -9.57
CA LYS A 302 1.51 -15.68 -10.08
C LYS A 302 2.35 -15.85 -11.34
N THR A 303 2.27 -14.88 -12.24
CA THR A 303 2.89 -14.90 -13.58
C THR A 303 4.20 -14.14 -13.64
N TYR A 304 4.50 -13.33 -12.62
CA TYR A 304 5.70 -12.48 -12.54
C TYR A 304 5.83 -11.50 -13.72
N LYS A 305 4.70 -10.92 -14.13
CA LYS A 305 4.63 -9.94 -15.20
C LYS A 305 4.02 -8.64 -14.69
N VAL A 306 4.49 -7.52 -15.22
CA VAL A 306 3.81 -6.23 -15.05
C VAL A 306 2.50 -6.28 -15.82
N THR A 307 1.37 -6.25 -15.11
CA THR A 307 0.03 -6.29 -15.71
C THR A 307 -0.57 -4.91 -15.90
N LYS A 308 -0.08 -3.92 -15.15
CA LYS A 308 -0.52 -2.54 -15.24
C LYS A 308 0.61 -1.59 -14.86
N THR A 309 0.61 -0.40 -15.47
CA THR A 309 1.47 0.72 -15.09
C THR A 309 0.58 1.93 -14.83
N LEU A 310 0.70 2.51 -13.63
CA LEU A 310 -0.04 3.69 -13.19
C LEU A 310 0.82 4.93 -13.41
N ASP A 311 0.27 5.93 -14.09
CA ASP A 311 0.94 7.22 -14.25
C ASP A 311 0.80 8.05 -12.97
N THR A 312 1.93 8.36 -12.35
CA THR A 312 2.02 9.03 -11.04
C THR A 312 3.11 10.12 -11.03
N PRO A 313 3.13 11.05 -12.00
CA PRO A 313 4.17 12.08 -12.07
C PRO A 313 4.09 13.03 -10.85
N THR A 314 5.17 13.61 -10.35
CA THR A 314 6.51 13.62 -10.95
C THR A 314 7.39 12.49 -10.40
N PHE A 315 7.49 12.35 -9.08
CA PHE A 315 8.41 11.40 -8.44
C PHE A 315 7.68 10.56 -7.36
N PRO A 316 7.04 9.43 -7.73
CA PRO A 316 6.41 8.55 -6.75
C PRO A 316 7.47 8.02 -5.77
N ASN A 317 7.15 8.06 -4.48
CA ASN A 317 8.10 7.77 -3.40
C ASN A 317 7.72 6.48 -2.66
N SER A 318 6.76 6.56 -1.74
CA SER A 318 6.37 5.47 -0.85
C SER A 318 4.96 4.96 -1.15
N LEU A 319 4.68 3.76 -0.64
CA LEU A 319 3.43 3.02 -0.82
C LEU A 319 2.83 2.66 0.55
N ALA A 320 1.50 2.62 0.65
CA ALA A 320 0.78 2.01 1.77
C ALA A 320 -0.50 1.35 1.26
N LEU A 321 -1.00 0.33 1.97
CA LEU A 321 -2.24 -0.36 1.60
C LEU A 321 -3.29 -0.19 2.69
N SER A 322 -4.56 -0.08 2.26
CA SER A 322 -5.68 -0.32 3.16
C SER A 322 -5.64 -1.75 3.68
N ALA A 323 -6.11 -1.97 4.92
CA ALA A 323 -6.06 -3.28 5.55
C ALA A 323 -6.81 -4.38 4.76
N ASP A 324 -7.85 -4.01 4.00
CA ASP A 324 -8.58 -4.93 3.13
C ASP A 324 -7.92 -5.15 1.76
N GLY A 325 -6.77 -4.52 1.50
CA GLY A 325 -5.99 -4.63 0.27
C GLY A 325 -6.68 -4.06 -0.97
N LYS A 326 -7.73 -3.24 -0.83
CA LYS A 326 -8.48 -2.69 -1.97
C LYS A 326 -8.00 -1.32 -2.43
N THR A 327 -7.33 -0.57 -1.56
CA THR A 327 -6.82 0.78 -1.86
C THR A 327 -5.32 0.84 -1.61
N LEU A 328 -4.57 1.12 -2.66
CA LEU A 328 -3.16 1.51 -2.59
C LEU A 328 -3.08 3.02 -2.41
N PHE A 329 -2.23 3.51 -1.53
CA PHE A 329 -1.86 4.91 -1.41
C PHE A 329 -0.43 5.11 -1.89
N VAL A 330 -0.19 6.21 -2.61
CA VAL A 330 1.11 6.58 -3.16
C VAL A 330 1.41 8.03 -2.80
N THR A 331 2.52 8.28 -2.11
CA THR A 331 3.05 9.65 -1.99
C THR A 331 3.81 10.01 -3.26
N VAL A 332 3.60 11.21 -3.79
CA VAL A 332 4.26 11.68 -5.00
C VAL A 332 4.93 13.03 -4.74
N LYS A 333 6.24 13.06 -4.86
CA LYS A 333 7.04 14.27 -4.65
C LYS A 333 7.05 15.16 -5.88
N GLN A 334 7.04 16.47 -5.64
CA GLN A 334 7.32 17.48 -6.64
C GLN A 334 8.81 17.49 -6.99
N LYS A 335 9.13 18.06 -8.15
CA LYS A 335 10.53 18.31 -8.53
C LYS A 335 11.18 19.27 -7.53
N SER A 336 12.23 18.80 -6.86
CA SER A 336 12.98 19.56 -5.87
C SER A 336 14.44 19.11 -5.83
N SER A 337 15.35 20.04 -5.54
CA SER A 337 16.78 19.79 -5.36
C SER A 337 17.29 20.47 -4.09
N ARG A 338 18.60 20.34 -3.80
CA ARG A 338 19.22 21.04 -2.68
C ARG A 338 19.31 22.55 -2.92
N GLN A 339 19.40 22.95 -4.18
CA GLN A 339 19.56 24.32 -4.63
C GLN A 339 18.20 25.02 -4.75
N GLN A 340 17.21 24.32 -5.33
CA GLN A 340 15.87 24.84 -5.59
C GLN A 340 14.83 23.90 -5.00
N GLU A 341 14.09 24.39 -4.02
CA GLU A 341 13.00 23.62 -3.41
C GLU A 341 11.72 23.70 -4.23
N ALA A 342 10.87 22.69 -4.09
CA ALA A 342 9.51 22.74 -4.61
C ALA A 342 8.71 23.89 -3.97
N THR A 343 7.98 24.62 -4.81
CA THR A 343 7.07 25.68 -4.37
C THR A 343 5.72 25.11 -3.96
N GLN A 344 5.26 24.07 -4.67
CA GLN A 344 4.01 23.36 -4.41
C GLN A 344 4.16 22.24 -3.37
N PRO A 345 3.08 21.86 -2.66
CA PRO A 345 3.05 20.67 -1.82
C PRO A 345 3.23 19.38 -2.63
N ASP A 346 3.69 18.33 -1.96
CA ASP A 346 3.67 16.96 -2.49
C ASP A 346 2.26 16.36 -2.36
N ASP A 347 1.97 15.37 -3.19
CA ASP A 347 0.65 14.78 -3.33
C ASP A 347 0.55 13.40 -2.66
N VAL A 348 -0.67 13.01 -2.32
CA VAL A 348 -1.07 11.62 -2.08
C VAL A 348 -2.13 11.23 -3.11
N ILE A 349 -2.02 10.01 -3.61
CA ILE A 349 -2.91 9.43 -4.62
C ILE A 349 -3.41 8.09 -4.10
N PRO A 350 -4.74 7.82 -4.07
CA PRO A 350 -5.25 6.49 -3.89
C PRO A 350 -5.48 5.82 -5.26
N HIS A 351 -5.04 4.56 -5.39
CA HIS A 351 -5.45 3.68 -6.47
C HIS A 351 -6.39 2.60 -5.91
N ARG A 352 -7.65 2.62 -6.37
CA ARG A 352 -8.64 1.58 -6.05
C ARG A 352 -8.74 0.63 -7.23
N ALA A 353 -8.57 -0.66 -6.98
CA ALA A 353 -8.80 -1.65 -8.01
C ALA A 353 -10.32 -1.81 -8.23
N VAL A 354 -10.84 -1.28 -9.32
CA VAL A 354 -12.23 -1.52 -9.74
C VAL A 354 -12.32 -2.96 -10.22
N ARG A 355 -13.16 -3.80 -9.58
CA ARG A 355 -13.52 -5.10 -10.17
C ARG A 355 -14.38 -4.83 -11.41
N PRO A 356 -14.09 -5.42 -12.58
CA PRO A 356 -15.02 -5.36 -13.69
C PRO A 356 -16.32 -6.02 -13.24
N VAL A 357 -17.41 -5.26 -13.24
CA VAL A 357 -18.76 -5.80 -13.13
C VAL A 357 -19.01 -6.51 -14.46
N PHE A 358 -18.84 -7.83 -14.50
CA PHE A 358 -19.34 -8.59 -15.63
C PHE A 358 -20.86 -8.47 -15.62
N PRO A 359 -21.50 -7.97 -16.70
CA PRO A 359 -22.95 -8.05 -16.79
C PRO A 359 -23.34 -9.53 -16.68
N LEU A 360 -24.28 -9.83 -15.79
CA LEU A 360 -24.90 -11.15 -15.73
C LEU A 360 -25.28 -11.53 -17.17
N PRO A 361 -24.94 -12.75 -17.64
CA PRO A 361 -25.37 -13.16 -18.96
C PRO A 361 -26.90 -13.06 -18.98
N LEU A 362 -27.42 -12.18 -19.85
CA LEU A 362 -28.84 -12.16 -20.17
C LEU A 362 -29.21 -13.60 -20.50
N GLY A 363 -30.03 -14.20 -19.64
CA GLY A 363 -30.42 -15.59 -19.74
C GLY A 363 -30.87 -15.85 -21.17
N ARG A 364 -30.22 -16.79 -21.86
CA ARG A 364 -30.76 -17.35 -23.09
C ARG A 364 -32.14 -17.89 -22.73
N GLY A 365 -33.17 -17.34 -23.38
CA GLY A 365 -34.56 -17.69 -23.15
C GLY A 365 -34.73 -19.21 -23.16
N ILE A 366 -35.23 -19.74 -22.06
CA ILE A 366 -35.80 -21.09 -22.01
C ILE A 366 -37.11 -21.00 -22.82
N PRO A 367 -37.30 -21.80 -23.88
CA PRO A 367 -38.56 -21.79 -24.61
C PRO A 367 -39.67 -22.37 -23.72
N PRO A 368 -40.92 -21.88 -23.81
CA PRO A 368 -42.00 -22.34 -22.95
C PRO A 368 -42.33 -23.80 -23.30
N LYS A 369 -42.08 -24.73 -22.37
CA LYS A 369 -42.70 -26.05 -22.40
C LYS A 369 -44.06 -25.95 -21.72
N ASN A 370 -45.08 -26.36 -22.47
CA ASN A 370 -46.48 -26.44 -22.10
C ASN A 370 -46.65 -27.23 -20.78
N TRP A 371 -47.31 -26.61 -19.81
CA TRP A 371 -47.89 -27.30 -18.66
C TRP A 371 -49.41 -27.32 -18.85
N HIS A 372 -49.93 -28.48 -19.21
CA HIS A 372 -51.28 -28.89 -18.85
C HIS A 372 -51.15 -30.07 -17.89
N ASP A 373 -52.00 -30.02 -16.86
CA ASP A 373 -52.41 -31.12 -15.98
C ASP A 373 -51.39 -31.69 -14.99
N ARG A 374 -51.50 -31.26 -13.72
CA ARG A 374 -52.15 -32.03 -12.64
C ARG A 374 -51.87 -31.41 -11.26
N LEU A 375 -52.92 -30.95 -10.61
CA LEU A 375 -53.05 -30.93 -9.14
C LEU A 375 -53.51 -32.33 -8.68
N PRO A 376 -53.21 -32.77 -7.44
CA PRO A 376 -54.11 -32.43 -6.34
C PRO A 376 -53.45 -32.07 -5.00
N LEU A 377 -54.26 -31.30 -4.25
CA LEU A 377 -54.30 -31.05 -2.79
C LEU A 377 -53.69 -32.12 -1.87
N LEU A 378 -53.04 -31.68 -0.78
CA LEU A 378 -53.47 -32.01 0.60
C LEU A 378 -52.91 -31.07 1.68
N ILE A 379 -53.82 -30.28 2.27
CA ILE A 379 -54.11 -29.99 3.69
C ILE A 379 -53.00 -29.63 4.71
N LEU A 380 -53.29 -28.51 5.41
CA LEU A 380 -52.73 -27.91 6.63
C LEU A 380 -52.50 -28.85 7.83
N ALA A 381 -51.46 -28.53 8.63
CA ALA A 381 -51.60 -28.30 10.08
C ALA A 381 -50.41 -27.52 10.65
N ARG A 382 -50.71 -26.40 11.35
CA ARG A 382 -49.84 -25.74 12.33
C ARG A 382 -50.00 -26.46 13.68
N SER A 383 -48.94 -26.55 14.48
CA SER A 383 -48.99 -26.25 15.93
C SER A 383 -47.58 -26.28 16.54
N ALA A 384 -47.34 -25.32 17.43
CA ALA A 384 -46.13 -25.09 18.21
C ALA A 384 -45.96 -26.07 19.38
N ALA A 385 -44.73 -26.21 19.87
CA ALA A 385 -44.30 -25.99 21.27
C ALA A 385 -43.01 -26.77 21.61
N SER A 386 -42.04 -26.05 22.17
CA SER A 386 -40.97 -26.50 23.10
C SER A 386 -41.45 -26.11 24.53
N PRO A 387 -40.89 -26.54 25.68
CA PRO A 387 -39.57 -27.14 25.90
C PRO A 387 -39.44 -28.22 27.02
N ASP A 388 -38.18 -28.62 27.25
CA ASP A 388 -37.55 -29.08 28.51
C ASP A 388 -37.77 -30.49 29.06
N THR A 389 -36.67 -31.25 29.10
CA THR A 389 -36.11 -31.99 30.27
C THR A 389 -34.61 -32.14 29.98
N GLY A 390 -33.64 -31.96 30.87
CA GLY A 390 -33.57 -31.92 32.34
C GLY A 390 -32.29 -32.67 32.74
N THR A 391 -31.40 -32.06 33.52
CA THR A 391 -30.22 -32.77 34.06
C THR A 391 -29.88 -32.32 35.48
N VAL A 392 -29.64 -33.33 36.33
CA VAL A 392 -28.83 -33.40 37.57
C VAL A 392 -29.43 -32.93 38.92
N GLY A 393 -29.54 -33.90 39.84
CA GLY A 393 -28.82 -33.86 41.13
C GLY A 393 -29.63 -33.61 42.40
N THR A 394 -29.57 -34.55 43.36
CA THR A 394 -29.90 -34.33 44.76
C THR A 394 -28.85 -35.00 45.65
N LEU A 395 -28.33 -34.23 46.61
CA LEU A 395 -27.70 -34.71 47.84
C LEU A 395 -28.03 -33.69 48.94
N CYS A 396 -28.52 -34.21 50.07
CA CYS A 396 -29.01 -33.57 51.30
C CYS A 396 -30.41 -32.96 51.26
#